data_AF-A0A8J5EXU1-F1
#
_entry.id   AF-A0A8J5EXU1-F1
#
_cell.length_a   1.000
_cell.length_b   1.000
_cell.length_c   1.000
_cell.angle_alpha   90.00
_cell.angle_beta   90.00
_cell.angle_gamma   90.00
#
_symmetry.space_group_name_H-M   'P 1'
#
loop_
_entity.id
_entity.type
_entity.pdbx_description
1 polymer ?
#
loop_
_entity_poly.entity_id
_entity_poly.type
_entity_poly.pdbx_seq_one_letter_code
_entity_poly.pdbx_strand_id
1 'polypeptide(L)'
;MGNIDHALEKFPQDFDRLDSLIHQLKGSASSIGAAKMKNECTFFRDFCDKENQEGCIRSFQKVKKEHACLRQKLENYFQLSHDALALVASCSGKSVQLQKLLDLAIRKKGGSCIDTYAALRA
;
A
#
# COMPACT_ATOMS: atom_id res chain seq x y z
N MET A 1 0.97 5.16 11.90
CA MET A 1 0.34 6.48 11.74
C MET A 1 0.55 7.39 12.95
N GLY A 2 0.61 6.86 14.19
CA GLY A 2 0.70 7.68 15.42
C GLY A 2 1.79 8.76 15.49
N ASN A 3 2.92 8.61 14.79
CA ASN A 3 3.95 9.66 14.72
C ASN A 3 3.48 10.91 13.95
N ILE A 4 2.64 10.74 12.94
CA ILE A 4 2.09 11.83 12.13
C ILE A 4 0.87 12.45 12.85
N ASP A 5 0.04 11.62 13.51
CA ASP A 5 -1.04 12.11 14.38
C ASP A 5 -0.49 13.01 15.49
N HIS A 6 0.57 12.58 16.19
CA HIS A 6 1.20 13.39 17.25
C HIS A 6 1.88 14.65 16.72
N ALA A 7 2.51 14.59 15.54
CA ALA A 7 3.08 15.76 14.89
C ALA A 7 1.98 16.79 14.53
N LEU A 8 0.81 16.33 14.08
CA LEU A 8 -0.36 17.17 13.79
C LEU A 8 -0.99 17.78 15.05
N GLU A 9 -0.98 17.08 16.19
CA GLU A 9 -1.48 17.59 17.47
C GLU A 9 -0.58 18.68 18.08
N LYS A 10 0.73 18.65 17.81
CA LYS A 10 1.70 19.61 18.36
C LYS A 10 1.75 20.98 17.64
N PHE A 11 0.85 21.26 16.68
CA PHE A 11 0.97 22.45 15.82
C PHE A 11 0.79 23.78 16.55
N PRO A 12 1.71 24.75 16.30
CA PRO A 12 1.80 25.43 14.99
C PRO A 12 3.12 25.40 14.18
N GLN A 13 4.22 24.71 14.57
CA GLN A 13 5.57 25.05 14.03
C GLN A 13 6.42 23.95 13.34
N ASP A 14 5.91 22.73 13.12
CA ASP A 14 6.78 21.60 12.68
C ASP A 14 6.35 20.99 11.32
N PHE A 15 6.07 21.85 10.33
CA PHE A 15 5.75 21.42 8.96
C PHE A 15 6.89 20.63 8.30
N ASP A 16 8.15 20.95 8.61
CA ASP A 16 9.33 20.23 8.09
C ASP A 16 9.37 18.77 8.55
N ARG A 17 9.05 18.52 9.83
CA ARG A 17 8.94 17.16 10.36
C ARG A 17 7.78 16.40 9.72
N LEU A 18 6.68 17.09 9.48
CA LEU A 18 5.49 16.53 8.87
C LEU A 18 5.73 16.14 7.40
N ASP A 19 6.40 17.01 6.64
CA ASP A 19 6.87 16.75 5.28
C ASP A 19 7.80 15.53 5.24
N SER A 20 8.79 15.48 6.13
CA SER A 20 9.76 14.38 6.21
C SER A 20 9.07 13.02 6.44
N LEU A 21 8.10 12.96 7.37
CA LEU A 21 7.35 11.74 7.65
C LEU A 21 6.51 11.29 6.45
N ILE A 22 5.91 12.23 5.73
CA ILE A 22 5.05 11.94 4.60
C ILE A 22 5.85 11.61 3.36
N HIS A 23 7.04 12.19 3.19
CA HIS A 23 8.00 11.80 2.16
C HIS A 23 8.38 10.32 2.29
N GLN A 24 8.70 9.87 3.51
CA GLN A 24 9.00 8.45 3.78
C GLN A 24 7.79 7.56 3.51
N LEU A 25 6.61 8.00 3.90
CA LEU A 25 5.36 7.28 3.64
C LEU A 25 5.07 7.16 2.13
N LYS A 26 5.30 8.23 1.36
CA LYS A 26 5.19 8.26 -0.11
C LYS A 26 6.18 7.31 -0.76
N GLY A 27 7.43 7.29 -0.29
CA GLY A 27 8.46 6.37 -0.78
C GLY A 27 8.04 4.91 -0.55
N SER A 28 7.55 4.61 0.65
CA SER A 28 7.01 3.29 0.99
C SER A 28 5.81 2.92 0.12
N ALA A 29 4.85 3.82 -0.05
CA ALA A 29 3.70 3.60 -0.92
C ALA A 29 4.12 3.37 -2.39
N SER A 30 5.19 4.03 -2.84
CA SER A 30 5.71 3.88 -4.21
C SER A 30 6.38 2.52 -4.43
N SER A 31 7.17 2.03 -3.46
CA SER A 31 7.86 0.75 -3.58
C SER A 31 6.90 -0.44 -3.64
N ILE A 32 5.75 -0.33 -2.97
CA ILE A 32 4.66 -1.31 -3.03
C ILE A 32 3.53 -0.87 -3.97
N GLY A 33 3.78 0.01 -4.94
CA GLY A 33 2.83 0.39 -6.00
C GLY A 33 1.46 0.91 -5.54
N ALA A 34 1.33 1.34 -4.29
CA ALA A 34 0.09 1.86 -3.71
C ALA A 34 -0.22 3.27 -4.25
N ALA A 35 -0.62 3.35 -5.51
CA ALA A 35 -0.77 4.61 -6.26
C ALA A 35 -1.71 5.61 -5.57
N LYS A 36 -2.85 5.16 -5.04
CA LYS A 36 -3.80 6.05 -4.33
C LYS A 36 -3.18 6.67 -3.08
N MET A 37 -2.50 5.85 -2.28
CA MET A 37 -1.81 6.31 -1.08
C MET A 37 -0.67 7.27 -1.42
N LYS A 38 0.10 6.99 -2.48
CA LYS A 38 1.14 7.88 -3.01
C LYS A 38 0.57 9.25 -3.40
N ASN A 39 -0.58 9.27 -4.06
CA ASN A 39 -1.23 10.50 -4.50
C ASN A 39 -1.71 11.33 -3.32
N GLU A 40 -2.36 10.73 -2.32
CA GLU A 40 -2.78 11.45 -1.11
C GLU A 40 -1.58 11.98 -0.31
N CYS A 41 -0.48 11.23 -0.23
CA CYS A 41 0.77 11.74 0.37
C CYS A 41 1.35 12.92 -0.42
N THR A 42 1.14 12.97 -1.73
CA THR A 42 1.59 14.09 -2.57
C THR A 42 0.76 15.34 -2.30
N PHE A 43 -0.58 15.22 -2.27
CA PHE A 43 -1.46 16.34 -1.91
C PHE A 43 -1.20 16.87 -0.51
N PHE A 44 -0.95 15.98 0.44
CA PHE A 44 -0.62 16.38 1.80
C PHE A 44 0.65 17.25 1.83
N ARG A 45 1.66 16.87 1.03
CA ARG A 45 2.91 17.60 0.91
C ARG A 45 2.69 19.01 0.36
N ASP A 46 1.87 19.13 -0.68
CA ASP A 46 1.52 20.42 -1.27
C ASP A 46 0.83 21.38 -0.26
N PHE A 47 0.14 20.84 0.75
CA PHE A 47 -0.42 21.64 1.85
C PHE A 47 0.61 22.00 2.91
N CYS A 48 1.60 21.14 3.18
CA CYS A 48 2.73 21.46 4.05
C CYS A 48 3.57 22.59 3.46
N ASP A 49 3.87 22.52 2.16
CA ASP A 49 4.63 23.55 1.44
C ASP A 49 3.95 24.93 1.45
N LYS A 50 2.62 24.95 1.61
CA LYS A 50 1.79 26.17 1.70
C LYS A 50 1.46 26.56 3.13
N GLU A 51 1.99 25.86 4.12
CA GLU A 51 1.68 26.02 5.55
C GLU A 51 0.16 25.98 5.83
N ASN A 52 -0.59 25.27 5.00
CA ASN A 52 -2.04 25.22 5.06
C ASN A 52 -2.49 24.10 6.02
N GLN A 53 -2.64 24.48 7.29
CA GLN A 53 -3.00 23.56 8.36
C GLN A 53 -4.32 22.80 8.10
N GLU A 54 -5.38 23.50 7.68
CA GLU A 54 -6.67 22.86 7.42
C GLU A 54 -6.55 21.83 6.27
N GLY A 55 -5.79 22.20 5.23
CA GLY A 55 -5.45 21.33 4.10
C GLY A 55 -4.69 20.08 4.54
N CYS A 56 -3.67 20.24 5.40
CA CYS A 56 -2.92 19.12 5.97
C CYS A 56 -3.83 18.19 6.77
N ILE A 57 -4.63 18.71 7.70
CA ILE A 57 -5.55 17.89 8.52
C ILE A 57 -6.52 17.11 7.62
N ARG A 58 -7.14 17.78 6.64
CA ARG A 58 -8.10 17.16 5.72
C ARG A 58 -7.43 16.10 4.84
N SER A 59 -6.26 16.38 4.29
CA SER A 59 -5.51 15.44 3.46
C SER A 59 -5.01 14.25 4.29
N PHE A 60 -4.61 14.46 5.54
CA PHE A 60 -4.17 13.37 6.41
C PHE A 60 -5.28 12.37 6.72
N GLN A 61 -6.53 12.84 6.91
CA GLN A 61 -7.66 11.95 7.06
C GLN A 61 -7.85 11.03 5.85
N LYS A 62 -7.61 11.54 4.63
CA LYS A 62 -7.62 10.72 3.41
C LYS A 62 -6.45 9.73 3.39
N VAL A 63 -5.24 10.15 3.77
CA VAL A 63 -4.08 9.27 3.91
C VAL A 63 -4.37 8.12 4.88
N LYS A 64 -4.99 8.38 6.04
CA LYS A 64 -5.41 7.34 7.01
C LYS A 64 -6.41 6.36 6.40
N LYS A 65 -7.41 6.87 5.68
CA LYS A 65 -8.42 6.05 5.00
C LYS A 65 -7.80 5.14 3.94
N GLU A 66 -6.96 5.68 3.07
CA GLU A 66 -6.30 4.89 2.01
C GLU A 66 -5.32 3.87 2.59
N HIS A 67 -4.59 4.22 3.66
CA HIS A 67 -3.73 3.28 4.38
C HIS A 67 -4.53 2.12 4.97
N ALA A 68 -5.67 2.39 5.63
CA ALA A 68 -6.53 1.34 6.18
C ALA A 68 -7.11 0.44 5.07
N CYS A 69 -7.56 1.03 3.96
CA CYS A 69 -8.07 0.28 2.81
C CYS A 69 -6.98 -0.61 2.18
N LEU A 70 -5.77 -0.07 2.00
CA LEU A 70 -4.64 -0.82 1.47
C LEU A 70 -4.27 -1.99 2.39
N ARG A 71 -4.19 -1.73 3.70
CA ARG A 71 -3.90 -2.77 4.71
C ARG A 71 -4.91 -3.90 4.64
N GLN A 72 -6.21 -3.59 4.64
CA GLN A 72 -7.26 -4.60 4.56
C GLN A 72 -7.17 -5.43 3.26
N LYS A 73 -6.86 -4.80 2.13
CA LYS A 73 -6.68 -5.51 0.85
C LYS A 73 -5.49 -6.46 0.88
N LEU A 74 -4.37 -6.05 1.48
CA LEU A 74 -3.19 -6.88 1.62
C LEU A 74 -3.46 -8.05 2.58
N GLU A 75 -4.10 -7.80 3.72
CA GLU A 75 -4.50 -8.85 4.68
C GLU A 75 -5.39 -9.90 3.99
N ASN A 76 -6.41 -9.47 3.24
CA ASN A 76 -7.28 -10.38 2.48
C ASN A 76 -6.51 -11.16 1.41
N TYR A 77 -5.59 -10.52 0.69
CA TYR A 77 -4.75 -11.17 -0.32
C TYR A 77 -3.88 -12.27 0.28
N PHE A 78 -3.23 -11.98 1.42
CA PHE A 78 -2.39 -12.96 2.11
C PHE A 78 -3.20 -14.12 2.67
N GLN A 79 -4.40 -13.86 3.20
CA GLN A 79 -5.30 -14.92 3.67
C GLN A 79 -5.69 -15.85 2.52
N LEU A 80 -6.15 -15.31 1.39
CA LEU A 80 -6.50 -16.11 0.21
C LEU A 80 -5.30 -16.89 -0.34
N SER A 81 -4.12 -16.29 -0.34
CA SER A 81 -2.89 -16.95 -0.80
C SER A 81 -2.49 -18.12 0.10
N HIS A 82 -2.62 -17.95 1.43
CA HIS A 82 -2.38 -19.01 2.40
C HIS A 82 -3.40 -20.15 2.24
N ASP A 83 -4.68 -19.82 2.12
CA ASP A 83 -5.74 -20.81 1.98
C ASP A 83 -5.62 -21.60 0.67
N ALA A 84 -5.27 -20.93 -0.43
CA ALA A 84 -4.98 -21.58 -1.70
C ALA A 84 -3.79 -22.55 -1.59
N LEU A 85 -2.72 -22.15 -0.91
CA LEU A 85 -1.56 -23.01 -0.67
C LEU A 85 -1.92 -24.22 0.20
N ALA A 86 -2.71 -24.03 1.25
CA ALA A 86 -3.18 -25.10 2.12
C ALA A 86 -4.08 -26.10 1.36
N LEU A 87 -4.99 -25.61 0.51
CA LEU A 87 -5.81 -26.44 -0.36
C LEU A 87 -4.97 -27.27 -1.34
N VAL A 88 -3.97 -26.67 -1.97
CA VAL A 88 -3.03 -27.38 -2.86
C VAL A 88 -2.27 -28.46 -2.09
N ALA A 89 -1.81 -28.19 -0.87
CA ALA A 89 -1.10 -29.16 -0.03
C ALA A 89 -1.99 -30.34 0.39
N SER A 90 -3.30 -30.12 0.59
CA SER A 90 -4.25 -31.17 0.95
C SER A 90 -4.63 -32.11 -0.21
N CYS A 91 -4.29 -31.75 -1.45
CA CYS A 91 -4.59 -32.52 -2.66
C CYS A 91 -3.46 -33.52 -3.01
N SER A 92 -3.45 -34.68 -2.38
CA SER A 92 -2.60 -35.83 -2.77
C SER A 92 -3.07 -36.45 -4.10
N GLY A 93 -2.56 -36.02 -5.27
CA GLY A 93 -2.73 -36.88 -6.47
C GLY A 93 -2.56 -36.37 -7.91
N LYS A 94 -2.30 -35.10 -8.23
CA LYS A 94 -2.03 -34.66 -9.64
C LYS A 94 -0.90 -33.63 -9.70
N SER A 95 0.30 -34.06 -9.35
CA SER A 95 1.41 -33.22 -8.87
C SER A 95 2.26 -32.50 -9.94
N VAL A 96 2.29 -32.88 -11.22
CA VAL A 96 3.36 -32.35 -12.11
C VAL A 96 2.94 -31.19 -13.02
N GLN A 97 1.67 -31.07 -13.40
CA GLN A 97 1.22 -30.03 -14.35
C GLN A 97 0.90 -28.70 -13.68
N LEU A 98 0.29 -28.73 -12.48
CA LEU A 98 -0.10 -27.53 -11.74
C LEU A 98 1.12 -26.81 -11.16
N GLN A 99 2.12 -27.56 -10.68
CA GLN A 99 3.36 -26.98 -10.15
C GLN A 99 4.16 -26.27 -11.26
N LYS A 100 4.20 -26.83 -12.48
CA LYS A 100 4.82 -26.19 -13.66
C LYS A 100 4.06 -24.92 -14.09
N LEU A 101 2.74 -24.90 -13.99
CA LEU A 101 1.92 -23.72 -14.28
C LEU A 101 2.12 -22.62 -13.24
N LEU A 102 2.23 -22.99 -11.96
CA LEU A 102 2.51 -22.06 -10.87
C LEU A 102 3.95 -21.51 -10.98
N ASP A 103 4.94 -22.36 -11.26
CA ASP A 103 6.32 -21.94 -11.51
C ASP A 103 6.46 -21.05 -12.76
N LEU A 104 5.68 -21.31 -13.81
CA LEU A 104 5.66 -20.47 -15.02
C LEU A 104 4.98 -19.12 -14.76
N ALA A 105 3.92 -19.10 -13.93
CA ALA A 105 3.26 -17.87 -13.50
C ALA A 105 4.18 -17.02 -12.60
N ILE A 106 4.95 -17.65 -11.72
CA ILE A 106 5.92 -16.98 -10.85
C ILE A 106 7.14 -16.49 -11.66
N ARG A 107 7.70 -17.29 -12.59
CA ARG A 107 8.86 -16.88 -13.42
C ARG A 107 8.56 -15.83 -14.48
N LYS A 108 7.34 -15.75 -15.02
CA LYS A 108 7.00 -14.70 -16.00
C LYS A 108 6.69 -13.34 -15.38
N LYS A 109 6.57 -13.24 -14.05
CA LYS A 109 6.26 -12.01 -13.33
C LYS A 109 7.54 -11.32 -12.80
N GLY A 110 8.47 -11.03 -13.70
CA GLY A 110 9.59 -10.10 -13.45
C GLY A 110 9.16 -8.63 -13.47
N GLY A 111 8.01 -8.30 -12.87
CA GLY A 111 7.42 -6.96 -12.86
C GLY A 111 6.59 -6.77 -11.59
N SER A 112 6.68 -5.57 -11.01
CA SER A 112 6.20 -5.24 -9.66
C SER A 112 4.84 -5.87 -9.33
N CYS A 113 4.69 -6.39 -8.11
CA CYS A 113 3.53 -7.15 -7.64
C CYS A 113 2.17 -6.43 -7.77
N ILE A 114 2.13 -5.16 -8.17
CA ILE A 114 0.94 -4.31 -8.11
C ILE A 114 0.26 -4.15 -9.46
N ASP A 115 1.00 -4.17 -10.56
CA ASP A 115 0.42 -4.04 -11.91
C ASP A 115 -0.39 -5.29 -12.30
N THR A 116 -0.21 -6.40 -11.58
CA THR A 116 -0.92 -7.66 -11.79
C THR A 116 -2.42 -7.56 -11.47
N TYR A 117 -2.83 -6.74 -10.51
CA TYR A 117 -4.23 -6.65 -10.08
C TYR A 117 -5.12 -5.87 -11.06
N ALA A 118 -4.52 -4.99 -11.89
CA ALA A 118 -5.26 -4.25 -12.91
C ALA A 118 -5.57 -5.11 -14.16
N ALA A 119 -4.67 -6.04 -14.52
CA ALA A 119 -4.84 -6.92 -15.68
C ALA A 119 -5.85 -8.06 -15.45
N LEU A 120 -6.23 -8.36 -14.20
CA LEU A 120 -7.27 -9.35 -13.88
C LEU A 120 -8.69 -8.77 -13.90
N ARG A 121 -8.87 -7.48 -14.24
CA ARG A 121 -10.17 -6.80 -14.23
C ARG A 121 -10.51 -6.07 -15.54
N ALA A 122 -9.87 -6.43 -16.65
CA ALA A 122 -10.25 -6.01 -17.99
C ALA A 122 -10.54 -7.27 -18.82
#